data_AF-A0A401ULU4-F1
#
_entry.id   AF-A0A401ULU4-F1
#
_cell.length_a   1.000
_cell.length_b   1.000
_cell.length_c   1.000
_cell.angle_alpha   90.00
_cell.angle_beta   90.00
_cell.angle_gamma   90.00
#
_symmetry.space_group_name_H-M   'P 1'
#
loop_
_entity.id
_entity.type
_entity.pdbx_description
1 polymer ?
#
loop_
_entity_poly.entity_id
_entity_poly.type
_entity_poly.pdbx_seq_one_letter_code
_entity_poly.pdbx_strand_id
1 'polypeptide(L)'
;MEDVKMITKKDVMEELQLLIEKYKFNIDVISRLIGVKKEVILSQDEKKLFENSKDFSKMSNLISMLELSGKDDADFKIGAFLRVLLEYHSISAETIALMSGVSEKEVIDLVENPKLVSLESKYKISKTVMSLRFLLKELEP
;
A
#
# COMPACT_ATOMS: atom_id res chain seq x y z
N MET A 1 -15.28 2.07 16.64
CA MET A 1 -15.65 2.26 15.23
C MET A 1 -15.15 3.64 14.89
N GLU A 2 -13.94 3.77 14.36
CA GLU A 2 -13.45 5.07 13.89
C GLU A 2 -14.37 5.53 12.77
N ASP A 3 -14.81 6.79 12.83
CA ASP A 3 -15.59 7.41 11.78
C ASP A 3 -14.82 7.27 10.47
N VAL A 4 -15.35 6.49 9.53
CA VAL A 4 -14.81 6.42 8.17
C VAL A 4 -15.02 7.80 7.57
N LYS A 5 -14.00 8.65 7.61
CA LYS A 5 -14.03 9.98 6.99
C LYS A 5 -14.38 9.78 5.52
N MET A 6 -15.53 10.30 5.11
CA MET A 6 -15.95 10.26 3.72
C MET A 6 -14.94 11.10 2.91
N ILE A 7 -14.18 10.45 2.02
CA ILE A 7 -13.20 11.11 1.16
C ILE A 7 -13.95 12.07 0.23
N THR A 8 -13.64 13.37 0.34
CA THR A 8 -14.24 14.40 -0.52
C THR A 8 -13.42 14.56 -1.80
N LYS A 9 -14.05 15.17 -2.81
CA LYS A 9 -13.37 15.60 -4.05
C LYS A 9 -12.13 16.46 -3.77
N LYS A 10 -12.22 17.32 -2.77
CA LYS A 10 -11.12 18.17 -2.32
C LYS A 10 -9.97 17.34 -1.72
N ASP A 11 -10.28 16.35 -0.88
CA ASP A 11 -9.25 15.46 -0.31
C ASP A 11 -8.48 14.73 -1.42
N VAL A 12 -9.19 14.23 -2.46
CA VAL A 12 -8.55 13.57 -3.62
C VAL A 12 -7.60 14.51 -4.36
N MET A 13 -8.00 15.78 -4.55
CA MET A 13 -7.13 16.78 -5.19
C MET A 13 -5.89 17.07 -4.35
N GLU A 14 -6.03 17.19 -3.03
CA GLU A 14 -4.91 17.43 -2.12
C GLU A 14 -3.93 16.26 -2.10
N GLU A 15 -4.42 15.03 -2.05
CA GLU A 15 -3.58 13.82 -2.12
C GLU A 15 -2.86 13.70 -3.47
N LEU A 16 -3.56 14.00 -4.57
CA LEU A 16 -2.98 14.01 -5.91
C LEU A 16 -1.86 15.05 -6.05
N GLN A 17 -2.07 16.27 -5.52
CA GLN A 17 -1.02 17.29 -5.47
C GLN A 17 0.16 16.84 -4.60
N LEU A 18 -0.10 16.22 -3.45
CA LEU A 18 0.96 15.72 -2.58
C LEU A 18 1.83 14.66 -3.30
N LEU A 19 1.21 13.74 -4.03
CA LEU A 19 1.90 12.75 -4.86
C LEU A 19 2.81 13.41 -5.90
N ILE A 20 2.33 14.43 -6.60
CA ILE A 20 3.07 15.11 -7.68
C ILE A 20 4.15 16.03 -7.11
N GLU A 21 3.80 16.90 -6.18
CA GLU A 21 4.65 18.01 -5.74
C GLU A 21 5.63 17.60 -4.65
N LYS A 22 5.19 16.81 -3.66
CA LYS A 22 6.04 16.38 -2.54
C LYS A 22 6.75 15.07 -2.85
N TYR A 23 6.00 14.03 -3.22
CA TYR A 23 6.57 12.69 -3.47
C TYR A 23 7.18 12.55 -4.86
N LYS A 24 7.04 13.57 -5.72
CA LYS A 24 7.63 13.61 -7.07
C LYS A 24 7.25 12.38 -7.92
N PHE A 25 6.03 11.87 -7.74
CA PHE A 25 5.55 10.75 -8.53
C PHE A 25 5.57 11.09 -10.02
N ASN A 26 5.93 10.10 -10.83
CA ASN A 26 5.90 10.24 -12.27
C ASN A 26 4.45 10.43 -12.76
N ILE A 27 4.18 11.56 -13.42
CA ILE A 27 2.84 11.92 -13.87
C ILE A 27 2.26 10.96 -14.91
N ASP A 28 3.11 10.38 -15.77
CA ASP A 28 2.66 9.39 -16.76
C ASP A 28 2.24 8.08 -16.08
N VAL A 29 2.85 7.72 -14.95
CA VAL A 29 2.43 6.56 -14.13
C VAL A 29 1.08 6.84 -13.48
N ILE A 30 0.91 7.99 -12.83
CA ILE A 30 -0.38 8.39 -12.24
C ILE A 30 -1.47 8.39 -13.32
N SER A 31 -1.20 9.03 -14.47
CA SER A 31 -2.13 9.13 -15.59
C SER A 31 -2.62 7.76 -16.06
N ARG A 32 -1.71 6.79 -16.27
CA ARG A 32 -2.08 5.42 -16.65
C ARG A 32 -2.85 4.70 -15.55
N LEU A 33 -2.44 4.88 -14.29
CA LEU A 33 -3.04 4.20 -13.14
C LEU A 33 -4.51 4.61 -12.94
N ILE A 34 -4.78 5.91 -12.96
CA ILE A 34 -6.14 6.43 -12.72
C ILE A 34 -6.98 6.56 -14.00
N GLY A 35 -6.37 6.35 -15.17
CA GLY A 35 -7.05 6.41 -16.46
C GLY A 35 -7.43 7.82 -16.93
N VAL A 36 -6.76 8.85 -16.41
CA VAL A 36 -6.99 10.27 -16.77
C VAL A 36 -5.77 10.82 -17.49
N LYS A 37 -5.98 11.59 -18.56
CA LYS A 37 -4.89 12.22 -19.34
C LYS A 37 -4.04 13.14 -18.47
N LYS A 38 -2.71 13.10 -18.65
CA LYS A 38 -1.78 13.93 -17.88
C LYS A 38 -2.06 15.43 -17.99
N GLU A 39 -2.52 15.91 -19.15
CA GLU A 39 -2.85 17.32 -19.35
C GLU A 39 -4.01 17.77 -18.46
N VAL A 40 -4.98 16.88 -18.23
CA VAL A 40 -6.09 17.12 -17.30
C VAL A 40 -5.58 17.16 -15.86
N ILE A 41 -4.73 16.22 -15.47
CA ILE A 41 -4.14 16.20 -14.11
C ILE A 41 -3.33 17.48 -13.85
N LEU A 42 -2.47 17.86 -14.80
CA LEU A 42 -1.61 19.05 -14.71
C LEU A 42 -2.40 20.36 -14.73
N SER A 43 -3.62 20.37 -15.28
CA SER A 43 -4.47 21.55 -15.23
C SER A 43 -4.94 21.92 -13.82
N GLN A 44 -4.83 21.00 -12.87
CA GLN A 44 -5.32 21.12 -11.48
C GLN A 44 -6.80 21.51 -11.36
N ASP A 45 -7.56 21.37 -12.45
CA ASP A 45 -8.97 21.68 -12.51
C ASP A 45 -9.77 20.48 -11.96
N GLU A 46 -10.29 20.66 -10.75
CA GLU A 46 -11.07 19.67 -10.02
C GLU A 46 -12.21 19.10 -10.89
N LYS A 47 -12.95 20.00 -11.55
CA LYS A 47 -14.12 19.62 -12.35
C LYS A 47 -13.68 18.77 -13.53
N LYS A 48 -12.65 19.19 -14.26
CA LYS A 48 -12.12 18.42 -15.40
C LYS A 48 -11.57 17.07 -14.99
N LEU A 49 -10.87 16.98 -13.86
CA LEU A 49 -10.34 15.70 -13.37
C LEU A 49 -11.49 14.69 -13.18
N PHE A 50 -12.56 15.10 -12.51
CA PHE A 50 -13.69 14.21 -12.23
C PHE A 50 -14.56 13.91 -13.44
N GLU A 51 -14.78 14.86 -14.35
CA GLU A 51 -15.49 14.63 -15.60
C GLU A 51 -14.74 13.66 -16.55
N ASN A 52 -13.40 13.60 -16.43
CA ASN A 52 -12.57 12.69 -17.21
C ASN A 52 -12.32 11.35 -16.52
N SER A 53 -12.80 11.15 -15.28
CA SER A 53 -12.72 9.87 -14.60
C SER A 53 -13.89 8.96 -15.01
N LYS A 54 -13.60 7.71 -15.36
CA LYS A 54 -14.62 6.70 -15.66
C LYS A 54 -15.28 6.14 -14.40
N ASP A 55 -14.55 6.15 -13.29
CA ASP A 55 -14.98 5.60 -12.00
C ASP A 55 -14.32 6.42 -10.89
N PHE A 56 -15.11 7.29 -10.27
CA PHE A 56 -14.64 8.17 -9.21
C PHE A 56 -14.13 7.38 -8.01
N SER A 57 -14.86 6.35 -7.58
CA SER A 57 -14.49 5.58 -6.37
C SER A 57 -13.19 4.81 -6.58
N LYS A 58 -13.03 4.20 -7.76
CA LYS A 58 -11.78 3.52 -8.10
C LYS A 58 -10.61 4.50 -8.17
N MET A 59 -10.80 5.64 -8.83
CA MET A 59 -9.75 6.66 -8.94
C MET A 59 -9.35 7.22 -7.57
N SER A 60 -10.33 7.59 -6.74
CA SER A 60 -10.07 8.12 -5.41
C SER A 60 -9.32 7.10 -4.56
N ASN A 61 -9.76 5.83 -4.56
CA ASN A 61 -9.09 4.77 -3.81
C ASN A 61 -7.64 4.57 -4.26
N LEU A 62 -7.36 4.60 -5.57
CA LEU A 62 -6.00 4.48 -6.09
C LEU A 62 -5.10 5.63 -5.64
N ILE A 63 -5.60 6.88 -5.68
CA ILE A 63 -4.86 8.06 -5.23
C ILE A 63 -4.57 7.96 -3.72
N SER A 64 -5.58 7.66 -2.92
CA SER A 64 -5.42 7.53 -1.46
C SER A 64 -4.48 6.38 -1.10
N MET A 65 -4.58 5.22 -1.75
CA MET A 65 -3.67 4.09 -1.49
C MET A 65 -2.22 4.39 -1.86
N LEU A 66 -1.98 5.13 -2.96
CA LEU A 66 -0.64 5.58 -3.32
C LEU A 66 -0.08 6.54 -2.26
N GLU A 67 -0.90 7.48 -1.81
CA GLU A 67 -0.48 8.48 -0.83
C GLU A 67 -0.16 7.84 0.52
N LEU A 68 -1.04 6.96 1.00
CA LEU A 68 -0.87 6.20 2.24
C LEU A 68 0.41 5.35 2.21
N SER A 69 0.81 4.84 1.05
CA SER A 69 2.05 4.06 0.92
C SER A 69 3.31 4.86 1.30
N GLY A 70 3.27 6.20 1.23
CA GLY A 70 4.35 7.07 1.69
C GLY A 70 4.25 7.50 3.16
N LYS A 71 3.12 7.21 3.83
CA LYS A 71 2.84 7.61 5.23
C LYS A 71 2.79 6.43 6.21
N ASP A 72 2.46 5.24 5.73
CA ASP A 72 2.29 4.05 6.57
C ASP A 72 3.55 3.77 7.38
N ASP A 73 3.36 3.42 8.65
CA ASP A 73 4.44 2.89 9.48
C ASP A 73 4.97 1.59 8.86
N ALA A 74 6.29 1.47 8.75
CA ALA A 74 6.91 0.36 8.05
C ALA A 74 6.60 -0.99 8.71
N ASP A 75 6.57 -1.02 10.05
CA ASP A 75 6.25 -2.23 10.82
C ASP A 75 4.76 -2.59 10.66
N PHE A 76 3.88 -1.58 10.66
CA PHE A 76 2.46 -1.78 10.37
C PHE A 76 2.24 -2.37 8.98
N LYS A 77 2.87 -1.80 7.94
CA LYS A 77 2.70 -2.26 6.57
C LYS A 77 3.15 -3.70 6.38
N ILE A 78 4.35 -4.03 6.91
CA ILE A 78 4.86 -5.39 6.78
C ILE A 78 4.08 -6.38 7.63
N GLY A 79 3.67 -5.99 8.84
CA GLY A 79 2.83 -6.80 9.71
C GLY A 79 1.48 -7.12 9.07
N ALA A 80 0.83 -6.15 8.42
CA ALA A 80 -0.42 -6.36 7.69
C ALA A 80 -0.24 -7.37 6.55
N PHE A 81 0.83 -7.23 5.76
CA PHE A 81 1.14 -8.19 4.71
C PHE A 81 1.43 -9.59 5.26
N LEU A 82 2.24 -9.68 6.31
CA LEU A 82 2.53 -10.95 6.95
C LEU A 82 1.25 -11.62 7.50
N ARG A 83 0.34 -10.87 8.12
CA ARG A 83 -0.96 -11.38 8.58
C ARG A 83 -1.76 -12.01 7.44
N VAL A 84 -1.84 -11.40 6.26
CA VAL A 84 -2.58 -12.03 5.15
C VAL A 84 -1.92 -13.33 4.71
N LEU A 85 -0.59 -13.44 4.75
CA LEU A 85 0.08 -14.72 4.45
C LEU A 85 -0.22 -15.80 5.51
N LEU A 86 -0.18 -15.43 6.80
CA LEU A 86 -0.41 -16.35 7.90
C LEU A 86 -1.89 -16.77 8.01
N GLU A 87 -2.82 -15.82 7.93
CA GLU A 87 -4.23 -16.01 8.25
C GLU A 87 -5.05 -16.41 7.01
N TYR A 88 -4.87 -15.70 5.88
CA TYR A 88 -5.65 -15.96 4.67
C TYR A 88 -5.03 -17.09 3.83
N HIS A 89 -3.73 -17.00 3.53
CA HIS A 89 -3.03 -18.02 2.74
C HIS A 89 -2.62 -19.25 3.55
N SER A 90 -2.82 -19.24 4.88
CA SER A 90 -2.47 -20.33 5.79
C SER A 90 -1.00 -20.79 5.69
N ILE A 91 -0.08 -19.89 5.33
CA ILE A 91 1.35 -20.17 5.31
C ILE A 91 1.84 -20.11 6.74
N SER A 92 2.48 -21.17 7.23
CA SER A 92 2.94 -21.22 8.63
C SER A 92 4.06 -20.20 8.90
N ALA A 93 4.14 -19.73 10.15
CA ALA A 93 5.24 -18.87 10.60
C ALA A 93 6.60 -19.58 10.43
N GLU A 94 6.66 -20.89 10.69
CA GLU A 94 7.81 -21.74 10.38
C GLU A 94 8.23 -21.65 8.90
N THR A 95 7.28 -21.74 7.96
CA THR A 95 7.59 -21.65 6.52
C THR A 95 8.21 -20.29 6.18
N ILE A 96 7.62 -19.20 6.69
CA ILE A 96 8.16 -17.84 6.48
C ILE A 96 9.55 -17.71 7.10
N ALA A 97 9.77 -18.29 8.29
CA ALA A 97 11.04 -18.25 9.00
C ALA A 97 12.15 -18.97 8.22
N LEU A 98 11.88 -20.18 7.76
CA LEU A 98 12.79 -20.97 6.93
C LEU A 98 13.12 -20.26 5.61
N MET A 99 12.13 -19.72 4.92
CA MET A 99 12.34 -18.98 3.66
C MET A 99 13.12 -17.67 3.87
N SER A 100 12.98 -17.03 5.04
CA SER A 100 13.63 -15.76 5.35
C SER A 100 14.99 -15.93 6.04
N GLY A 101 15.33 -17.13 6.52
CA GLY A 101 16.56 -17.39 7.27
C GLY A 101 16.58 -16.68 8.64
N VAL A 102 15.45 -16.69 9.34
CA VAL A 102 15.26 -16.13 10.69
C VAL A 102 14.58 -17.17 11.58
N SER A 103 14.42 -16.88 12.88
CA SER A 103 13.65 -17.76 13.77
C SER A 103 12.14 -17.57 13.59
N GLU A 104 11.37 -18.64 13.86
CA GLU A 104 9.90 -18.57 13.87
C GLU A 104 9.38 -17.53 14.88
N LYS A 105 10.05 -17.41 16.03
CA LYS A 105 9.74 -16.39 17.02
C LYS A 105 9.82 -14.97 16.45
N GLU A 106 10.83 -14.66 15.63
CA GLU A 106 10.96 -13.33 15.02
C GLU A 106 9.83 -13.03 14.02
N VAL A 107 9.29 -14.06 13.34
CA VAL A 107 8.12 -13.91 12.46
C VAL A 107 6.87 -13.57 13.27
N ILE A 108 6.63 -14.30 14.37
CA ILE A 108 5.50 -14.04 15.27
C ILE A 108 5.63 -12.66 15.92
N ASP A 109 6.81 -12.35 16.46
CA ASP A 109 7.10 -11.06 17.09
C ASP A 109 6.94 -9.90 16.10
N LEU A 110 7.18 -10.08 14.80
CA LEU A 110 6.94 -9.00 13.81
C LEU A 110 5.46 -8.60 13.74
N VAL A 111 4.55 -9.54 13.96
CA VAL A 111 3.10 -9.30 13.94
C VAL A 111 2.59 -8.78 15.28
N GLU A 112 3.14 -9.28 16.38
CA GLU A 112 2.65 -9.00 17.74
C GLU A 112 3.37 -7.83 18.41
N ASN A 113 4.69 -7.77 18.28
CA ASN A 113 5.54 -6.77 18.92
C ASN A 113 6.82 -6.48 18.09
N PRO A 114 6.68 -5.74 16.97
CA PRO A 114 7.76 -5.54 16.01
C PRO A 114 8.98 -4.82 16.61
N LYS A 115 8.86 -4.20 17.80
CA LYS A 115 9.98 -3.58 18.52
C LYS A 115 11.02 -4.58 19.03
N LEU A 116 10.64 -5.86 19.17
CA LEU A 116 11.54 -6.94 19.59
C LEU A 116 12.35 -7.53 18.43
N VAL A 117 11.97 -7.23 17.19
CA VAL A 117 12.60 -7.78 15.99
C VAL A 117 13.71 -6.86 15.51
N SER A 118 14.90 -7.42 15.28
CA SER A 118 16.03 -6.65 14.74
C SER A 118 15.73 -6.09 13.35
N LEU A 119 16.37 -4.99 12.98
CA LEU A 119 16.22 -4.42 11.63
C LEU A 119 16.65 -5.40 10.52
N GLU A 120 17.68 -6.22 10.78
CA GLU A 120 18.14 -7.25 9.84
C GLU A 120 17.05 -8.31 9.62
N SER A 121 16.45 -8.80 10.71
CA SER A 121 15.38 -9.80 10.65
C SER A 121 14.13 -9.22 9.98
N LYS A 122 13.77 -7.97 10.29
CA LYS A 122 12.70 -7.24 9.58
C LYS A 122 12.95 -7.16 8.09
N TYR A 123 14.16 -6.83 7.67
CA TYR A 123 14.53 -6.78 6.24
C TYR A 123 14.41 -8.14 5.56
N LYS A 124 14.93 -9.20 6.21
CA LYS A 124 14.85 -10.58 5.71
C LYS A 124 13.41 -11.06 5.56
N ILE A 125 12.59 -10.87 6.59
CA ILE A 125 11.15 -11.20 6.56
C ILE A 125 10.45 -10.36 5.49
N SER A 126 10.75 -9.06 5.41
CA SER A 126 10.12 -8.15 4.45
C SER A 126 10.34 -8.58 3.01
N LYS A 127 11.57 -8.94 2.64
CA LYS A 127 11.90 -9.45 1.30
C LYS A 127 11.03 -10.67 0.94
N THR A 128 10.94 -11.63 1.86
CA THR A 128 10.14 -12.86 1.65
C THR A 128 8.66 -12.56 1.55
N VAL A 129 8.13 -11.81 2.52
CA VAL A 129 6.71 -11.44 2.59
C VAL A 129 6.29 -10.63 1.37
N MET A 130 7.06 -9.62 0.93
CA MET A 130 6.76 -8.86 -0.28
C MET A 130 6.67 -9.74 -1.52
N SER A 131 7.58 -10.70 -1.67
CA SER A 131 7.60 -11.63 -2.80
C SER A 131 6.37 -12.53 -2.80
N LEU A 132 6.03 -13.11 -1.65
CA LEU A 132 4.86 -13.98 -1.50
C LEU A 132 3.56 -13.21 -1.67
N ARG A 133 3.43 -12.01 -1.08
CA ARG A 133 2.27 -11.14 -1.28
C ARG A 133 2.03 -10.80 -2.74
N PHE A 134 3.10 -10.49 -3.48
CA PHE A 134 2.98 -10.19 -4.90
C PHE A 134 2.51 -11.41 -5.71
N LEU A 135 3.09 -12.59 -5.45
CA LEU A 135 2.79 -13.81 -6.21
C LEU A 135 1.42 -14.42 -5.89
N LEU A 136 0.99 -14.32 -4.64
CA LEU A 136 -0.26 -14.94 -4.16
C LEU A 136 -1.47 -14.01 -4.25
N LYS A 137 -1.27 -12.74 -4.64
CA LYS A 137 -2.33 -11.74 -4.75
C LYS A 137 -3.48 -12.18 -5.67
N GLU A 138 -3.18 -12.91 -6.75
CA GLU A 138 -4.20 -13.39 -7.71
C GLU A 138 -5.14 -14.44 -7.11
N LEU A 139 -4.83 -14.99 -5.94
CA LEU A 139 -5.70 -15.91 -5.21
C LEU A 139 -6.66 -15.18 -4.26
N GLU A 140 -6.54 -13.86 -4.12
CA GLU A 140 -7.35 -13.03 -3.22
C GLU A 140 -8.65 -12.55 -3.91
N PRO A 141 -9.73 -12.28 -3.16
CA PRO A 141 -11.03 -11.88 -3.70
C PRO A 141 -11.05 -10.46 -4.28
#